data_AF-A0A1Z9UJQ6-F1
#
_entry.id   AF-A0A1Z9UJQ6-F1
#
_cell.length_a   1.000
_cell.length_b   1.000
_cell.length_c   1.000
_cell.angle_alpha   90.00
_cell.angle_beta   90.00
_cell.angle_gamma   90.00
#
_symmetry.space_group_name_H-M   'P 1'
#
loop_
_entity.id
_entity.type
_entity.pdbx_description
1 polymer ?
#
loop_
_entity_poly.entity_id
_entity_poly.type
_entity_poly.pdbx_seq_one_letter_code
_entity_poly.pdbx_strand_id
1 'polypeptide(L)'
;IDADTAKNWGLVSEVYPDQDVLAEAEALAEKICVQPPQALRMTKKLMRDGTMASFDSIMEMSAALQVTLQHTEDHMEAVNAFFEKRTPEFKGK
;
A
#
# COMPACT_ATOMS: atom_id res chain seq x y z
N ILE A 1 12.93 -22.00 -13.75
CA ILE A 1 13.64 -21.10 -12.82
C ILE A 1 13.36 -21.59 -11.41
N ASP A 2 14.35 -21.60 -10.53
CA ASP A 2 14.12 -21.89 -9.11
C ASP A 2 13.64 -20.63 -8.37
N ALA A 3 13.25 -20.80 -7.10
CA ALA A 3 12.67 -19.73 -6.30
C ALA A 3 13.67 -18.58 -6.04
N ASP A 4 14.93 -18.92 -5.74
CA ASP A 4 15.98 -17.93 -5.51
C ASP A 4 16.28 -17.11 -6.77
N THR A 5 16.34 -17.75 -7.93
CA THR A 5 16.48 -17.05 -9.22
C THR A 5 15.28 -16.15 -9.48
N ALA A 6 14.06 -16.61 -9.22
CA ALA A 6 12.84 -15.80 -9.40
C ALA A 6 12.85 -14.54 -8.51
N LYS A 7 13.30 -14.66 -7.26
CA LYS A 7 13.47 -13.52 -6.34
C LYS A 7 14.55 -12.56 -6.83
N ASN A 8 15.71 -13.08 -7.24
CA ASN A 8 16.80 -12.27 -7.77
C ASN A 8 16.41 -11.49 -9.03
N TRP A 9 15.51 -12.03 -9.85
CA TRP A 9 14.97 -11.34 -11.04
C TRP A 9 13.82 -10.38 -10.73
N GLY A 10 13.34 -10.34 -9.48
CA GLY A 10 12.19 -9.53 -9.06
C GLY A 10 10.83 -10.05 -9.54
N LEU A 11 10.74 -11.33 -9.94
CA LEU A 11 9.47 -11.95 -10.33
C LEU A 11 8.59 -12.24 -9.11
N VAL A 12 9.22 -12.53 -7.97
CA VAL A 12 8.59 -12.66 -6.66
C VAL A 12 9.29 -11.73 -5.68
N SER A 13 8.56 -11.19 -4.70
CA SER A 13 9.12 -10.27 -3.72
C SER A 13 9.97 -11.00 -2.67
N GLU A 14 9.50 -12.16 -2.21
CA GLU A 14 10.13 -12.94 -1.14
C GLU A 14 10.00 -14.44 -1.41
N VAL A 15 10.86 -15.24 -0.76
CA VAL A 15 10.91 -16.70 -0.82
C VAL A 15 11.02 -17.23 0.60
N TYR A 16 10.19 -18.21 0.94
CA TYR A 16 10.11 -18.82 2.27
C TYR A 16 10.14 -20.35 2.14
N PRO A 17 10.50 -21.09 3.22
CA PRO A 17 10.25 -22.52 3.28
C PRO A 17 8.77 -22.84 3.05
N ASP A 18 8.49 -23.97 2.39
CA ASP A 18 7.13 -24.34 1.97
C ASP A 18 6.10 -24.30 3.11
N GLN A 19 6.48 -24.78 4.30
CA GLN A 19 5.61 -24.78 5.47
C GLN A 19 5.28 -23.39 6.03
N ASP A 20 6.07 -22.37 5.70
CA ASP A 20 5.94 -21.02 6.26
C ASP A 20 5.23 -20.05 5.28
N VAL A 21 5.09 -20.43 3.99
CA VAL A 21 4.57 -19.55 2.92
C VAL A 21 3.21 -18.96 3.29
N LEU A 22 2.29 -19.78 3.80
CA LEU A 22 0.94 -19.32 4.12
C LEU A 22 0.95 -18.37 5.33
N ALA A 23 1.70 -18.71 6.39
CA ALA A 23 1.81 -17.88 7.58
C ALA A 23 2.40 -16.50 7.26
N GLU A 24 3.46 -16.45 6.43
CA GLU A 24 4.08 -15.19 6.02
C GLU A 24 3.17 -14.37 5.07
N ALA A 25 2.42 -15.03 4.19
CA ALA A 25 1.43 -14.37 3.34
C ALA A 25 0.28 -13.76 4.15
N GLU A 26 -0.22 -14.47 5.17
CA GLU A 26 -1.25 -13.97 6.09
C GLU A 26 -0.73 -12.81 6.94
N ALA A 27 0.48 -12.91 7.47
CA ALA A 27 1.11 -11.81 8.22
C ALA A 27 1.29 -10.55 7.35
N LEU A 28 1.60 -10.69 6.06
CA LEU A 28 1.62 -9.57 5.12
C LEU A 28 0.21 -9.02 4.87
N ALA A 29 -0.78 -9.88 4.70
CA ALA A 29 -2.17 -9.46 4.51
C ALA A 29 -2.69 -8.68 5.72
N GLU A 30 -2.41 -9.12 6.94
CA GLU A 30 -2.76 -8.42 8.18
C GLU A 30 -2.15 -7.02 8.24
N LYS A 31 -0.87 -6.87 7.89
CA LYS A 31 -0.20 -5.56 7.81
C LYS A 31 -0.87 -4.62 6.81
N ILE A 32 -1.44 -5.14 5.72
CA ILE A 32 -2.16 -4.37 4.72
C ILE A 32 -3.58 -4.04 5.18
N CYS A 33 -4.26 -4.98 5.83
CA CYS A 33 -5.65 -4.82 6.28
C CYS A 33 -5.83 -3.74 7.35
N VAL A 34 -4.78 -3.41 8.11
CA VAL A 34 -4.81 -2.33 9.12
C VAL A 34 -4.44 -0.94 8.57
N GLN A 35 -4.24 -0.80 7.26
CA GLN A 35 -3.93 0.49 6.60
C GLN A 35 -5.19 1.16 6.05
N PRO A 36 -5.16 2.47 5.75
CA PRO A 36 -6.32 3.18 5.21
C PRO A 36 -6.67 2.65 3.80
N PRO A 37 -7.83 1.98 3.61
CA PRO A 37 -8.11 1.24 2.36
C PRO A 37 -8.17 2.12 1.12
N GLN A 38 -8.69 3.34 1.24
CA GLN A 38 -8.78 4.27 0.10
C GLN A 38 -7.38 4.72 -0.36
N ALA A 39 -6.49 5.06 0.58
CA ALA A 39 -5.13 5.45 0.26
C ALA A 39 -4.37 4.30 -0.42
N LEU A 40 -4.45 3.07 0.12
CA LEU A 40 -3.81 1.90 -0.51
C LEU A 40 -4.26 1.69 -1.96
N ARG A 41 -5.57 1.81 -2.22
CA ARG A 41 -6.13 1.66 -3.58
C ARG A 41 -5.63 2.75 -4.52
N MET A 42 -5.61 4.00 -4.07
CA MET A 42 -5.12 5.14 -4.86
C MET A 42 -3.63 5.03 -5.15
N THR A 43 -2.80 4.68 -4.15
CA THR A 43 -1.38 4.44 -4.33
C THR A 43 -1.13 3.31 -5.33
N LYS A 44 -1.83 2.18 -5.21
CA LYS A 44 -1.70 1.07 -6.16
C LYS A 44 -2.11 1.47 -7.58
N LYS A 45 -3.15 2.30 -7.73
CA LYS A 45 -3.56 2.85 -9.03
C LYS A 45 -2.47 3.75 -9.62
N LEU A 46 -1.92 4.69 -8.85
CA LEU A 46 -0.84 5.57 -9.29
C LEU A 46 0.41 4.79 -9.72
N MET A 47 0.81 3.78 -8.96
CA MET A 47 1.95 2.93 -9.34
C MET A 47 1.74 2.24 -10.69
N ARG A 48 0.51 1.80 -10.98
CA ARG A 48 0.17 1.14 -12.23
C ARG A 48 0.09 2.13 -13.40
N ASP A 49 -0.58 3.26 -13.21
CA ASP A 49 -0.72 4.29 -14.24
C ASP A 49 0.64 4.93 -14.57
N GLY A 50 1.51 5.09 -13.56
CA GLY A 50 2.87 5.63 -13.70
C GLY A 50 3.82 4.77 -14.54
N THR A 51 3.44 3.53 -14.88
CA THR A 51 4.21 2.72 -15.83
C THR A 51 4.14 3.23 -17.26
N MET A 52 3.08 3.98 -17.60
CA MET A 52 2.80 4.47 -18.96
C MET A 52 2.71 5.99 -19.04
N ALA A 53 2.35 6.67 -17.94
CA ALA A 53 2.22 8.12 -17.90
C ALA A 53 3.59 8.82 -17.93
N SER A 54 3.62 10.07 -18.42
CA SER A 54 4.78 10.94 -18.21
C SER A 54 4.92 11.30 -16.74
N PHE A 55 6.13 11.72 -16.35
CA PHE A 55 6.39 12.16 -14.98
C PHE A 55 5.47 13.32 -14.56
N ASP A 56 5.30 14.33 -15.41
CA ASP A 56 4.46 15.49 -15.11
C ASP A 56 3.00 15.07 -14.89
N SER A 57 2.46 14.22 -15.77
CA SER A 57 1.09 13.72 -15.65
C SER A 57 0.88 12.90 -14.38
N ILE A 58 1.82 12.01 -14.02
CA ILE A 58 1.65 11.20 -12.81
C ILE A 58 1.79 12.05 -11.53
N MET A 59 2.57 13.13 -11.57
CA MET A 59 2.65 14.09 -10.46
C MET A 59 1.37 14.90 -10.28
N GLU A 60 0.77 15.40 -11.37
CA GLU A 60 -0.54 16.07 -11.30
C GLU A 60 -1.63 15.13 -10.77
N MET A 61 -1.69 13.89 -11.26
CA MET A 61 -2.61 12.87 -10.76
C MET A 61 -2.40 12.58 -9.27
N SER A 62 -1.13 12.47 -8.85
CA SER A 62 -0.78 12.22 -7.44
C SER A 62 -1.25 13.35 -6.54
N ALA A 63 -1.05 14.61 -6.96
CA ALA A 63 -1.50 15.79 -6.21
C ALA A 63 -3.04 15.82 -6.08
N ALA A 64 -3.77 15.54 -7.16
CA ALA A 64 -5.24 15.51 -7.14
C ALA A 64 -5.80 14.42 -6.21
N LEU A 65 -5.20 13.21 -6.24
CA LEU A 65 -5.62 12.12 -5.35
C LEU A 65 -5.23 12.40 -3.89
N GLN A 66 -4.09 13.04 -3.64
CA GLN A 66 -3.69 13.46 -2.30
C GLN A 66 -4.70 14.43 -1.68
N VAL A 67 -5.14 15.44 -2.45
CA VAL A 67 -6.20 16.37 -2.00
C VAL A 67 -7.48 15.61 -1.69
N THR A 68 -7.86 14.63 -2.52
CA THR A 68 -9.05 13.81 -2.26
C THR A 68 -8.93 13.05 -0.94
N LEU A 69 -7.80 12.39 -0.70
CA LEU A 69 -7.55 11.63 0.53
C LEU A 69 -7.54 12.50 1.78
N GLN A 70 -7.04 13.74 1.69
CA GLN A 70 -7.02 14.67 2.83
C GLN A 70 -8.42 15.00 3.37
N HIS A 71 -9.47 14.81 2.58
CA HIS A 71 -10.86 15.05 2.98
C HIS A 71 -11.57 13.79 3.52
N THR A 72 -10.86 12.67 3.67
CA THR A 72 -11.42 11.41 4.18
C THR A 72 -11.40 11.37 5.71
N GLU A 73 -12.30 10.61 6.31
CA GLU A 73 -12.31 10.34 7.77
C GLU A 73 -11.03 9.60 8.17
N ASP A 74 -10.55 8.67 7.33
CA ASP A 74 -9.32 7.92 7.55
C ASP A 74 -8.08 8.84 7.62
N HIS A 75 -8.04 9.93 6.85
CA HIS A 75 -6.96 10.91 6.97
C HIS A 75 -7.01 11.65 8.31
N MET A 76 -8.19 12.11 8.71
CA MET A 76 -8.39 12.77 10.00
C MET A 76 -8.02 11.85 11.17
N GLU A 77 -8.42 10.58 11.09
CA GLU A 77 -8.07 9.54 12.04
C GLU A 77 -6.56 9.31 12.11
N ALA A 78 -5.87 9.20 10.98
CA ALA A 78 -4.41 9.05 10.95
C ALA A 78 -3.72 10.21 11.65
N VAL A 79 -4.15 11.44 11.39
CA VAL A 79 -3.60 12.66 12.01
C VAL A 79 -3.87 12.66 13.52
N ASN A 80 -5.10 12.38 13.95
CA ASN A 80 -5.46 12.34 15.36
C ASN A 80 -4.70 11.24 16.12
N ALA A 81 -4.69 10.02 15.58
CA ALA A 81 -3.98 8.88 16.17
C ALA A 81 -2.47 9.15 16.31
N PHE A 82 -1.87 9.85 15.35
CA PHE A 82 -0.47 10.28 15.41
C PHE A 82 -0.21 11.23 16.58
N PHE A 83 -1.04 12.28 16.74
CA PHE A 83 -0.91 13.22 17.86
C PHE A 83 -1.23 12.59 19.21
N GLU A 84 -2.19 11.66 19.25
CA GLU A 84 -2.62 10.92 20.44
C GLU A 84 -1.71 9.73 20.78
N LYS A 85 -0.73 9.40 19.91
CA LYS A 85 0.20 8.28 20.06
C LYS A 85 -0.50 6.92 20.24
N ARG A 86 -1.57 6.69 19.49
CA ARG A 86 -2.32 5.43 19.48
C ARG A 86 -2.32 4.81 18.10
N THR A 87 -2.67 3.53 18.03
CA THR A 87 -2.91 2.85 16.75
C THR A 87 -4.17 3.45 16.10
N PRO A 88 -4.13 3.83 14.81
CA PRO A 88 -5.31 4.31 14.10
C PRO A 88 -6.28 3.17 13.75
N GLU A 89 -7.57 3.50 13.68
CA GLU A 89 -8.63 2.59 13.23
C GLU A 89 -9.31 3.10 11.95
N PHE A 90 -8.92 2.54 10.80
CA PHE A 90 -9.44 2.96 9.50
C PHE A 90 -10.74 2.27 9.14
N LYS A 91 -11.68 3.03 8.57
CA LYS A 91 -13.04 2.58 8.18
C LYS A 91 -13.27 2.65 6.67
N GLY A 92 -12.29 3.13 5.90
CA GLY A 92 -12.40 3.24 4.45
C GLY A 92 -13.32 4.37 4.00
N LYS A 93 -13.43 5.43 4.80
CA LYS A 93 -14.29 6.59 4.56
C LYS A 93 -13.49 7.87 4.52
#